data_AF-A0A1H4GPT3-F1
#
_entry.id   AF-A0A1H4GPT3-F1
#
_cell.length_a   1.000
_cell.length_b   1.000
_cell.length_c   1.000
_cell.angle_alpha   90.00
_cell.angle_beta   90.00
_cell.angle_gamma   90.00
#
_symmetry.space_group_name_H-M   'P 1'
#
loop_
_entity.id
_entity.type
_entity.pdbx_description
1 polymer ?
#
loop_
_entity_poly.entity_id
_entity_poly.type
_entity_poly.pdbx_seq_one_letter_code
_entity_poly.pdbx_strand_id
1 'polypeptide(L)'
;MSKTSTKKYKYSKIQYFFWLLSGAEISILKDCPTDYNRQAGIGFTIFMTTLLAFFSGSYAGYYFGESYLSAGIFGIIWASLIFSIDRSMVVTLKKDPTKEKQNFWAAFLSRGVLAILIAFIISIPLELLIFKENIDLHMDKYKLDQVYSVQQASKRNEAISDKQRILSNDSLVLGKVETQLSQGEPKGDPEYDRLKSEMQNKQNDFDALSRRLNTARTEANSAYNNVPTYYDYSSESYIKNRNSQQWRTYENKLAQRKQAQDNLNKFDRKGLDDLKKRRQEYIDNWIANLKGEQKRLNDNIVQTSTSINKGLATADTAKNEFQDKIKDKKGFVLRFMVLENLATPNNPEIPEGATIFMLLWLIRILFFTIEILPTIAKIATPIGAYDRAIYRKEKDLELELEERTSEYLKQQKTLRDIEYEAEQEQTKERTQIENGLHKELLTEIANVQNKIAREKIEEFKKKHNAD
;
A
#
# COMPACT_ATOMS: atom_id res chain seq x y z
N MET A 1 -20.04 -58.99 -51.92
CA MET A 1 -19.56 -57.70 -52.46
C MET A 1 -18.30 -57.27 -51.72
N SER A 2 -17.23 -57.01 -52.49
CA SER A 2 -15.94 -56.35 -52.21
C SER A 2 -15.43 -56.28 -50.75
N LYS A 3 -14.40 -57.08 -50.43
CA LYS A 3 -13.46 -56.78 -49.34
C LYS A 3 -12.53 -55.66 -49.82
N THR A 4 -12.84 -54.42 -49.47
CA THR A 4 -11.96 -53.28 -49.75
C THR A 4 -10.67 -53.42 -48.92
N SER A 5 -9.57 -53.74 -49.61
CA SER A 5 -8.24 -53.73 -49.02
C SER A 5 -7.91 -52.32 -48.53
N THR A 6 -7.99 -52.10 -47.22
CA THR A 6 -7.55 -50.85 -46.59
C THR A 6 -6.02 -50.76 -46.74
N LYS A 7 -5.54 -49.93 -47.66
CA LYS A 7 -4.12 -49.51 -47.71
C LYS A 7 -3.75 -48.98 -46.33
N LYS A 8 -2.91 -49.70 -45.59
CA LYS A 8 -2.37 -49.21 -44.31
C LYS A 8 -1.35 -48.11 -44.60
N TYR A 9 -1.78 -46.86 -44.41
CA TYR A 9 -0.89 -45.70 -44.51
C TYR A 9 0.11 -45.70 -43.34
N LYS A 10 1.40 -45.55 -43.66
CA LYS A 10 2.50 -45.60 -42.68
C LYS A 10 2.59 -44.27 -41.94
N TYR A 11 2.64 -44.32 -40.61
CA TYR A 11 2.88 -43.16 -39.74
C TYR A 11 4.08 -43.43 -38.82
N SER A 12 4.76 -42.37 -38.35
CA SER A 12 5.93 -42.51 -37.47
C SER A 12 5.55 -42.59 -35.99
N LYS A 13 6.45 -43.12 -35.13
CA LYS A 13 6.24 -43.13 -33.67
C LYS A 13 6.12 -41.72 -33.08
N ILE A 14 6.88 -40.77 -33.62
CA ILE A 14 6.84 -39.35 -33.24
C ILE A 14 5.49 -38.74 -33.60
N GLN A 15 4.99 -39.06 -34.80
CA GLN A 15 3.70 -38.58 -35.25
C GLN A 15 2.56 -39.13 -34.36
N TYR A 16 2.63 -40.41 -34.01
CA TYR A 16 1.71 -41.04 -33.07
C TYR A 16 1.74 -40.39 -31.67
N PHE A 17 2.94 -40.05 -31.17
CA PHE A 17 3.09 -39.33 -29.90
C PHE A 17 2.38 -37.96 -29.95
N PHE A 18 2.55 -37.17 -31.00
CA PHE A 18 1.85 -35.89 -31.11
C PHE A 18 0.33 -36.04 -31.29
N TRP A 19 -0.15 -37.11 -31.92
CA TRP A 19 -1.59 -37.40 -31.96
C TRP A 19 -2.17 -37.66 -30.57
N LEU A 20 -1.42 -38.34 -29.70
CA LEU A 20 -1.83 -38.53 -28.31
C LEU A 20 -2.01 -37.18 -27.61
N LEU A 21 -1.13 -36.20 -27.86
CA LEU A 21 -1.17 -34.87 -27.25
C LEU A 21 -2.27 -33.97 -27.83
N SER A 22 -2.57 -34.08 -29.13
CA SER A 22 -3.57 -33.24 -29.81
C SER A 22 -5.01 -33.50 -29.37
N GLY A 23 -5.25 -34.57 -28.61
CA GLY A 23 -6.60 -34.97 -28.19
C GLY A 23 -7.41 -35.60 -29.30
N ALA A 24 -6.77 -36.05 -30.39
CA ALA A 24 -7.44 -36.75 -31.47
C ALA A 24 -7.81 -38.19 -31.08
N GLU A 25 -9.02 -38.60 -31.44
CA GLU A 25 -9.45 -40.00 -31.43
C GLU A 25 -8.62 -40.83 -32.42
N ILE A 26 -7.64 -41.58 -31.89
CA ILE A 26 -6.64 -42.31 -32.67
C ILE A 26 -7.27 -43.37 -33.56
N SER A 27 -8.35 -44.02 -33.11
CA SER A 27 -9.02 -45.07 -33.87
C SER A 27 -9.52 -44.54 -35.22
N ILE A 28 -10.12 -43.35 -35.22
CA ILE A 28 -10.67 -42.68 -36.40
C ILE A 28 -9.56 -42.01 -37.23
N LEU A 29 -8.56 -41.43 -36.54
CA LEU A 29 -7.47 -40.75 -37.22
C LEU A 29 -6.69 -41.70 -38.14
N LYS A 30 -6.48 -42.96 -37.75
CA LYS A 30 -5.79 -43.99 -38.55
C LYS A 30 -6.40 -44.23 -39.94
N ASP A 31 -7.69 -43.93 -40.11
CA ASP A 31 -8.39 -44.06 -41.39
C ASP A 31 -8.36 -42.77 -42.23
N CYS A 32 -7.77 -41.70 -41.68
CA CYS A 32 -7.74 -40.34 -42.26
C CYS A 32 -6.29 -39.86 -42.50
N PRO A 33 -5.55 -40.41 -43.49
CA PRO A 33 -4.15 -40.10 -43.72
C PRO A 33 -3.88 -38.63 -44.09
N THR A 34 -4.89 -37.94 -44.63
CA THR A 34 -4.80 -36.50 -44.99
C THR A 34 -4.69 -35.58 -43.76
N ASP A 35 -5.16 -36.02 -42.59
CA ASP A 35 -5.16 -35.22 -41.35
C ASP A 35 -4.01 -35.58 -40.40
N TYR A 36 -3.17 -36.56 -40.77
CA TYR A 36 -2.02 -37.02 -39.98
C TYR A 36 -1.07 -35.90 -39.56
N ASN A 37 -0.58 -35.10 -40.53
CA ASN A 37 0.35 -33.99 -40.25
C ASN A 37 -0.35 -32.85 -39.52
N ARG A 38 -1.63 -32.63 -39.82
CA ARG A 38 -2.44 -31.58 -39.19
C ARG A 38 -2.62 -31.83 -37.69
N GLN A 39 -3.03 -33.04 -37.31
CA GLN A 39 -3.20 -33.42 -35.90
C GLN A 39 -1.85 -33.47 -35.17
N ALA A 40 -0.80 -33.97 -35.82
CA ALA A 40 0.54 -33.95 -35.26
C ALA A 40 1.06 -32.51 -35.02
N GLY A 41 0.76 -31.57 -35.93
CA GLY A 41 1.10 -30.16 -35.76
C GLY A 41 0.41 -29.52 -34.55
N ILE A 42 -0.88 -29.78 -34.36
CA ILE A 42 -1.63 -29.31 -33.18
C ILE A 42 -1.03 -29.91 -31.90
N GLY A 43 -0.75 -31.21 -31.88
CA GLY A 43 -0.10 -31.87 -30.74
C GLY A 43 1.30 -31.35 -30.44
N PHE A 44 2.06 -30.99 -31.47
CA PHE A 44 3.37 -30.36 -31.32
C PHE A 44 3.29 -28.98 -30.67
N THR A 45 2.30 -28.16 -31.04
CA THR A 45 2.12 -26.85 -30.41
C THR A 45 1.80 -26.96 -28.91
N ILE A 46 0.92 -27.89 -28.52
CA ILE A 46 0.60 -28.18 -27.11
C ILE A 46 1.82 -28.73 -26.36
N PHE A 47 2.65 -29.56 -27.02
CA PHE A 47 3.88 -30.04 -26.41
C PHE A 47 4.84 -28.89 -26.10
N MET A 48 4.98 -27.92 -27.00
CA MET A 48 5.88 -26.79 -26.80
C MET A 48 5.43 -25.86 -25.67
N THR A 49 4.14 -25.55 -25.56
CA THR A 49 3.59 -24.79 -24.42
C THR A 49 3.81 -25.53 -23.10
N THR A 50 3.55 -26.84 -23.08
CA THR A 50 3.79 -27.70 -21.91
C THR A 50 5.26 -27.73 -21.48
N LEU A 51 6.19 -27.80 -22.46
CA LEU A 51 7.63 -27.82 -22.19
C LEU A 51 8.13 -26.48 -21.61
N LEU A 52 7.66 -25.35 -22.16
CA LEU A 52 7.96 -24.02 -21.63
C LEU A 52 7.38 -23.84 -20.22
N ALA A 53 6.16 -24.32 -19.99
CA ALA A 53 5.56 -24.33 -18.67
C ALA A 53 6.38 -25.18 -17.67
N PHE A 54 6.91 -26.33 -18.08
CA PHE A 54 7.78 -27.14 -17.23
C PHE A 54 9.03 -26.37 -16.77
N PHE A 55 9.74 -25.71 -17.69
CA PHE A 55 10.95 -24.95 -17.35
C PHE A 55 10.64 -23.69 -16.52
N SER A 56 9.60 -22.95 -16.90
CA SER A 56 9.12 -21.76 -16.18
C SER A 56 8.66 -22.13 -14.75
N GLY A 57 7.83 -23.18 -14.62
CA GLY A 57 7.40 -23.71 -13.33
C GLY A 57 8.56 -24.23 -12.49
N SER A 58 9.51 -24.95 -13.09
CA SER A 58 10.70 -25.43 -12.36
C SER A 58 11.51 -24.28 -11.77
N TYR A 59 11.68 -23.19 -12.53
CA TYR A 59 12.36 -21.99 -12.05
C TYR A 59 11.63 -21.34 -10.88
N ALA A 60 10.31 -21.20 -10.94
CA ALA A 60 9.51 -20.71 -9.80
C ALA A 60 9.64 -21.62 -8.58
N GLY A 61 9.52 -22.95 -8.77
CA GLY A 61 9.61 -23.95 -7.71
C GLY A 61 10.97 -23.98 -7.00
N TYR A 62 12.05 -23.62 -7.70
CA TYR A 62 13.37 -23.45 -7.11
C TYR A 62 13.37 -22.32 -6.06
N TYR A 63 12.74 -21.17 -6.35
CA TYR A 63 12.69 -20.05 -5.40
C TYR A 63 11.67 -20.23 -4.28
N PHE A 64 10.66 -21.07 -4.44
CA PHE A 64 9.68 -21.36 -3.38
C PHE A 64 10.19 -22.36 -2.35
N GLY A 65 10.91 -23.40 -2.80
CA GLY A 65 11.39 -24.47 -1.92
C GLY A 65 12.90 -24.52 -1.70
N GLU A 66 13.66 -23.60 -2.30
CA GLU A 66 15.13 -23.50 -2.23
C GLU A 66 15.83 -24.85 -2.52
N SER A 67 15.21 -25.69 -3.35
CA SER A 67 15.65 -27.06 -3.61
C SER A 67 15.41 -27.46 -5.06
N TYR A 68 16.30 -28.29 -5.62
CA TYR A 68 16.09 -28.88 -6.94
C TYR A 68 14.92 -29.86 -6.96
N LEU A 69 14.58 -30.46 -5.81
CA LEU A 69 13.42 -31.35 -5.70
C LEU A 69 12.11 -30.56 -5.83
N SER A 70 12.00 -29.41 -5.15
CA SER A 70 10.82 -28.55 -5.27
C SER A 70 10.67 -27.99 -6.67
N ALA A 71 11.78 -27.65 -7.33
CA ALA A 71 11.80 -27.25 -8.74
C ALA A 71 11.18 -28.35 -9.63
N GLY A 72 11.66 -29.59 -9.52
CA GLY A 72 11.16 -30.71 -10.33
C GLY A 72 9.67 -31.01 -10.10
N ILE A 73 9.24 -31.12 -8.84
CA ILE A 73 7.85 -31.43 -8.50
C ILE A 73 6.91 -30.32 -8.99
N PHE A 74 7.26 -29.06 -8.70
CA PHE A 74 6.45 -27.92 -9.11
C PHE A 74 6.37 -27.81 -10.63
N GLY A 75 7.49 -28.01 -11.33
CA GLY A 75 7.54 -28.02 -12.80
C GLY A 75 6.62 -29.08 -13.42
N ILE A 76 6.61 -30.31 -12.88
CA ILE A 76 5.72 -31.38 -13.37
C ILE A 76 4.25 -31.04 -13.14
N ILE A 77 3.89 -30.58 -11.94
CA ILE A 77 2.52 -30.20 -11.59
C ILE A 77 2.05 -29.05 -12.50
N TRP A 78 2.91 -28.04 -12.69
CA TRP A 78 2.60 -26.89 -13.51
C TRP A 78 2.47 -27.25 -14.99
N ALA A 79 3.38 -28.05 -15.54
CA ALA A 79 3.29 -28.56 -16.91
C ALA A 79 2.01 -29.39 -17.12
N SER A 80 1.63 -30.21 -16.14
CA SER A 80 0.40 -31.01 -16.21
C SER A 80 -0.86 -30.14 -16.23
N LEU A 81 -0.86 -29.05 -15.45
CA LEU A 81 -1.94 -28.05 -15.45
C LEU A 81 -2.07 -27.40 -16.83
N ILE A 82 -0.99 -26.85 -17.38
CA ILE A 82 -1.02 -26.18 -18.69
C ILE A 82 -1.39 -27.15 -19.80
N PHE A 83 -0.81 -28.35 -19.79
CA PHE A 83 -1.17 -29.41 -20.73
C PHE A 83 -2.67 -29.73 -20.70
N SER A 84 -3.27 -29.83 -19.51
CA SER A 84 -4.70 -30.10 -19.36
C SER A 84 -5.55 -28.98 -19.96
N ILE A 85 -5.18 -27.72 -19.70
CA ILE A 85 -5.90 -26.56 -20.17
C ILE A 85 -5.80 -26.45 -21.70
N ASP A 86 -4.60 -26.47 -22.26
CA ASP A 86 -4.37 -26.37 -23.72
C ASP A 86 -5.07 -27.50 -24.48
N ARG A 87 -4.92 -28.73 -24.00
CA ARG A 87 -5.60 -29.89 -24.58
C ARG A 87 -7.11 -29.71 -24.54
N SER A 88 -7.66 -29.26 -23.42
CA SER A 88 -9.10 -29.04 -23.29
C SER A 88 -9.60 -27.97 -24.26
N MET A 89 -8.82 -26.90 -24.50
CA MET A 89 -9.17 -25.80 -25.40
C MET A 89 -9.33 -26.28 -26.85
N VAL A 90 -8.42 -27.16 -27.29
CA VAL A 90 -8.44 -27.76 -28.64
C VAL A 90 -9.54 -28.81 -28.79
N VAL A 91 -9.69 -29.72 -27.82
CA VAL A 91 -10.68 -30.83 -27.88
C VAL A 91 -12.11 -30.30 -27.88
N THR A 92 -12.38 -29.25 -27.10
CA THR A 92 -13.72 -28.64 -27.01
C THR A 92 -14.06 -27.75 -28.20
N LEU A 93 -13.14 -27.57 -29.16
CA LEU A 93 -13.39 -26.85 -30.41
C LEU A 93 -13.81 -27.84 -31.51
N LYS A 94 -15.10 -28.18 -31.49
CA LYS A 94 -15.73 -29.06 -32.49
C LYS A 94 -16.08 -28.29 -33.76
N LYS A 95 -15.87 -28.92 -34.92
CA LYS A 95 -16.30 -28.39 -36.23
C LYS A 95 -17.51 -29.16 -36.71
N ASP A 96 -18.53 -28.44 -37.15
CA ASP A 96 -19.76 -29.03 -37.66
C ASP A 96 -19.75 -29.03 -39.20
N PRO A 97 -19.50 -30.17 -39.87
CA PRO A 97 -19.43 -30.21 -41.34
C PRO A 97 -20.75 -29.86 -42.05
N THR A 98 -21.87 -29.73 -41.34
CA THR A 98 -23.18 -29.38 -41.94
C THR A 98 -23.40 -27.89 -42.13
N LYS A 99 -22.63 -27.03 -41.45
CA LYS A 99 -22.79 -25.57 -41.51
C LYS A 99 -21.79 -24.94 -42.49
N GLU A 100 -22.28 -24.19 -43.46
CA GLU A 100 -21.44 -23.45 -44.42
C GLU A 100 -20.57 -22.38 -43.75
N LYS A 101 -21.07 -21.74 -42.69
CA LYS A 101 -20.32 -20.80 -41.84
C LYS A 101 -20.30 -21.28 -40.41
N GLN A 102 -19.09 -21.46 -39.87
CA GLN A 102 -18.88 -21.83 -38.48
C GLN A 102 -18.77 -20.58 -37.61
N ASN A 103 -19.51 -20.51 -36.49
CA ASN A 103 -19.36 -19.43 -35.52
C ASN A 103 -18.45 -19.86 -34.36
N PHE A 104 -17.15 -19.67 -34.53
CA PHE A 104 -16.16 -19.98 -33.48
C PHE A 104 -15.87 -18.80 -32.55
N TRP A 105 -16.39 -17.60 -32.83
CA TRP A 105 -16.05 -16.38 -32.10
C TRP A 105 -16.47 -16.43 -30.62
N ALA A 106 -17.67 -16.93 -30.31
CA ALA A 106 -18.12 -17.02 -28.93
C ALA A 106 -17.24 -17.99 -28.11
N ALA A 107 -16.91 -19.15 -28.68
CA ALA A 107 -16.05 -20.14 -28.03
C ALA A 107 -14.58 -19.70 -27.94
N PHE A 108 -14.10 -18.96 -28.95
CA PHE A 108 -12.75 -18.41 -28.96
C PHE A 108 -12.60 -17.27 -27.96
N LEU A 109 -13.57 -16.35 -27.87
CA LEU A 109 -13.49 -15.18 -27.00
C LEU A 109 -13.51 -15.58 -25.52
N SER A 110 -14.45 -16.45 -25.12
CA SER A 110 -14.53 -16.91 -23.73
C SER A 110 -13.25 -17.62 -23.27
N ARG A 111 -12.59 -18.34 -24.19
CA ARG A 111 -11.34 -19.07 -23.94
C ARG A 111 -10.11 -18.18 -24.10
N GLY A 112 -10.16 -17.18 -24.97
CA GLY A 112 -9.10 -16.22 -25.21
C GLY A 112 -8.82 -15.37 -23.98
N VAL A 113 -9.85 -14.97 -23.22
CA VAL A 113 -9.68 -14.28 -21.94
C VAL A 113 -8.90 -15.15 -20.93
N LEU A 114 -9.25 -16.44 -20.85
CA LEU A 114 -8.54 -17.39 -19.99
C LEU A 114 -7.09 -17.61 -20.46
N ALA A 115 -6.87 -17.72 -21.78
CA ALA A 115 -5.55 -17.85 -22.38
C ALA A 115 -4.66 -16.63 -22.13
N ILE A 116 -5.21 -15.40 -22.18
CA ILE A 116 -4.48 -14.16 -21.83
C ILE A 116 -3.99 -14.24 -20.39
N LEU A 117 -4.89 -14.61 -19.46
CA LEU A 117 -4.57 -14.71 -18.04
C LEU A 117 -3.47 -15.75 -17.80
N ILE A 118 -3.60 -16.93 -18.42
CA ILE A 118 -2.63 -18.01 -18.26
C ILE A 118 -1.28 -17.64 -18.89
N ALA A 119 -1.28 -17.10 -20.10
CA ALA A 119 -0.06 -16.68 -20.79
C ALA A 119 0.72 -15.65 -19.96
N PHE A 120 0.02 -14.68 -19.34
CA PHE A 120 0.65 -13.71 -18.45
C PHE A 120 1.22 -14.36 -17.19
N ILE A 121 0.52 -15.32 -16.58
CA ILE A 121 1.04 -16.03 -15.39
C ILE A 121 2.26 -16.89 -15.74
N ILE A 122 2.22 -17.60 -16.89
CA ILE A 122 3.34 -18.44 -17.36
C ILE A 122 4.57 -17.61 -17.72
N SER A 123 4.38 -16.37 -18.19
CA SER A 123 5.50 -15.52 -18.57
C SER A 123 6.31 -15.06 -17.37
N ILE A 124 5.71 -14.84 -16.19
CA ILE A 124 6.42 -14.28 -15.01
C ILE A 124 7.69 -15.05 -14.64
N PRO A 125 7.68 -16.38 -14.38
CA PRO A 125 8.92 -17.06 -13.99
C PRO A 125 9.96 -17.04 -15.11
N LEU A 126 9.54 -17.04 -16.38
CA LEU A 126 10.47 -16.95 -17.50
C LEU A 126 11.04 -15.55 -17.69
N GLU A 127 10.24 -14.50 -17.46
CA GLU A 127 10.72 -13.11 -17.38
C GLU A 127 11.83 -13.01 -16.32
N LEU A 128 11.60 -13.58 -15.14
CA LEU A 128 12.61 -13.61 -14.07
C LEU A 128 13.85 -14.46 -14.41
N LEU A 129 13.73 -15.43 -15.30
CA LEU A 129 14.86 -16.23 -15.80
C LEU A 129 15.65 -15.47 -16.85
N ILE A 130 14.97 -14.84 -17.82
CA ILE A 130 15.56 -14.06 -18.91
C ILE A 130 16.30 -12.85 -18.36
N PHE A 131 15.71 -12.13 -17.39
CA PHE A 131 16.28 -10.93 -16.80
C PHE A 131 17.11 -11.19 -15.55
N LYS A 132 17.51 -12.44 -15.28
CA LYS A 132 18.19 -12.83 -14.03
C LYS A 132 19.43 -11.95 -13.74
N GLU A 133 20.28 -11.71 -14.73
CA GLU A 133 21.49 -10.89 -14.56
C GLU A 133 21.17 -9.43 -14.20
N ASN A 134 20.21 -8.82 -14.91
CA ASN A 134 19.75 -7.45 -14.64
C ASN A 134 19.15 -7.33 -13.23
N ILE A 135 18.36 -8.33 -12.83
CA ILE A 135 17.76 -8.40 -11.49
C ILE A 135 18.86 -8.53 -10.43
N ASP A 136 19.82 -9.44 -10.62
CA ASP A 136 20.90 -9.68 -9.65
C ASP A 136 21.79 -8.44 -9.50
N LEU A 137 22.06 -7.71 -10.58
CA LEU A 137 22.84 -6.47 -10.57
C LEU A 137 22.16 -5.33 -9.80
N HIS A 138 20.84 -5.22 -9.89
CA HIS A 138 20.06 -4.14 -9.25
C HIS A 138 19.45 -4.53 -7.91
N MET A 139 19.56 -5.79 -7.49
CA MET A 139 18.97 -6.32 -6.26
C MET A 139 19.40 -5.53 -5.03
N ASP A 140 20.71 -5.30 -4.87
CA ASP A 140 21.24 -4.64 -3.68
C ASP A 140 20.89 -3.15 -3.65
N LYS A 141 20.88 -2.48 -4.82
CA LYS A 141 20.41 -1.10 -4.95
C LYS A 141 18.94 -1.00 -4.55
N TYR A 142 18.07 -1.85 -5.11
CA TYR A 142 16.65 -1.85 -4.79
C TYR A 142 16.38 -2.08 -3.29
N LYS A 143 17.12 -3.01 -2.66
CA LYS A 143 17.06 -3.23 -1.20
C LYS A 143 17.47 -1.98 -0.43
N LEU A 144 18.54 -1.30 -0.86
CA LEU A 144 19.02 -0.07 -0.23
C LEU A 144 17.99 1.06 -0.32
N ASP A 145 17.35 1.22 -1.48
CA ASP A 145 16.31 2.23 -1.68
C ASP A 145 15.09 1.97 -0.78
N GLN A 146 14.70 0.71 -0.60
CA GLN A 146 13.64 0.33 0.34
C GLN A 146 14.03 0.58 1.80
N VAL A 147 15.28 0.29 2.18
CA VAL A 147 15.79 0.61 3.53
C VAL A 147 15.80 2.12 3.77
N TYR A 148 16.20 2.90 2.78
CA TYR A 148 16.20 4.35 2.85
C TYR A 148 14.79 4.94 2.93
N SER A 149 13.82 4.39 2.19
CA SER A 149 12.42 4.84 2.23
C SER A 149 11.80 4.63 3.62
N VAL A 150 12.09 3.49 4.27
CA VAL A 150 11.70 3.20 5.66
C VAL A 150 12.36 4.15 6.64
N GLN A 151 13.67 4.40 6.51
CA GLN A 151 14.38 5.36 7.36
C GLN A 151 13.77 6.77 7.24
N GLN A 152 13.48 7.22 6.02
CA GLN A 152 12.88 8.53 5.78
C GLN A 152 11.44 8.64 6.26
N ALA A 153 10.65 7.57 6.17
CA ALA A 153 9.33 7.51 6.78
C ALA A 153 9.43 7.64 8.31
N SER A 154 10.39 6.96 8.94
CA SER A 154 10.62 7.06 10.39
C SER A 154 11.08 8.47 10.79
N LYS A 155 11.99 9.10 10.05
CA LYS A 155 12.42 10.49 10.31
C LYS A 155 11.27 11.48 10.19
N ARG A 156 10.34 11.25 9.25
CA ARG A 156 9.12 12.05 9.09
C ARG A 156 8.15 11.87 10.26
N ASN A 157 7.93 10.63 10.70
CA ASN A 157 7.09 10.35 11.88
C ASN A 157 7.63 11.02 13.15
N GLU A 158 8.96 11.12 13.27
CA GLU A 158 9.63 11.80 14.38
C GLU A 158 9.71 13.33 14.23
N ALA A 159 9.16 13.90 13.15
CA ALA A 159 9.18 15.34 12.82
C ALA A 159 10.59 15.96 12.93
N ILE A 160 11.63 15.22 12.54
CA ILE A 160 13.03 15.62 12.77
C ILE A 160 13.36 16.94 12.06
N SER A 161 12.85 17.14 10.85
CA SER A 161 13.09 18.37 10.07
C SER A 161 12.51 19.62 10.78
N ASP A 162 11.33 19.50 11.39
CA ASP A 162 10.74 20.61 12.14
C ASP A 162 11.52 20.91 13.43
N LYS A 163 11.94 19.86 14.15
CA LYS A 163 12.79 19.99 15.34
C LYS A 163 14.14 20.64 15.00
N GLN A 164 14.75 20.28 13.87
CA GLN A 164 15.99 20.92 13.39
C GLN A 164 15.80 22.42 13.11
N ARG A 165 14.68 22.81 12.49
CA ARG A 165 14.33 24.22 12.26
C ARG A 165 14.18 24.98 13.58
N ILE A 166 13.52 24.39 14.57
CA ILE A 166 13.36 24.98 15.91
C ILE A 166 14.73 25.15 16.57
N LEU A 167 15.56 24.10 16.57
CA LEU A 167 16.92 24.14 17.12
C LEU A 167 17.76 25.26 16.50
N SER A 168 17.73 25.42 15.17
CA SER A 168 18.47 26.49 14.48
C SER A 168 17.97 27.88 14.86
N ASN A 169 16.65 28.07 14.98
CA ASN A 169 16.08 29.34 15.39
C ASN A 169 16.45 29.68 16.85
N ASP A 170 16.30 28.74 17.77
CA ASP A 170 16.64 28.93 19.18
C ASP A 170 18.14 29.23 19.33
N SER A 171 19.01 28.54 18.57
CA SER A 171 20.46 28.81 18.55
C SER A 171 20.77 30.23 18.05
N LEU A 172 20.05 30.70 17.03
CA LEU A 172 20.21 32.06 16.50
C LEU A 172 19.79 33.12 17.52
N VAL A 173 18.67 32.90 18.22
CA VAL A 173 18.19 33.81 19.27
C VAL A 173 19.16 33.82 20.45
N LEU A 174 19.67 32.66 20.86
CA LEU A 174 20.68 32.55 21.91
C LEU A 174 21.92 33.40 21.59
N GLY A 175 22.44 33.32 20.36
CA GLY A 175 23.58 34.13 19.94
C GLY A 175 23.31 35.64 20.01
N LYS A 176 22.08 36.08 19.73
CA LYS A 176 21.66 37.49 19.92
C LYS A 176 21.65 37.88 21.39
N VAL A 177 21.08 37.04 22.26
CA VAL A 177 21.03 37.26 23.71
C VAL A 177 22.45 37.32 24.30
N GLU A 178 23.34 36.42 23.89
CA GLU A 178 24.75 36.42 24.32
C GLU A 178 25.49 37.68 23.86
N THR A 179 25.22 38.12 22.63
CA THR A 179 25.76 39.38 22.12
C THR A 179 25.28 40.56 22.97
N GLN A 180 23.98 40.62 23.30
CA GLN A 180 23.42 41.66 24.17
C GLN A 180 24.04 41.62 25.57
N LEU A 181 24.14 40.45 26.20
CA LEU A 181 24.79 40.29 27.51
C LEU A 181 26.25 40.76 27.49
N SER A 182 26.99 40.52 26.39
CA SER A 182 28.38 40.98 26.25
C SER A 182 28.52 42.51 26.19
N GLN A 183 27.49 43.22 25.73
CA GLN A 183 27.49 44.69 25.65
C GLN A 183 27.33 45.35 27.03
N GLY A 184 26.75 44.65 28.00
CA GLY A 184 26.61 45.10 29.40
C GLY A 184 25.62 46.25 29.63
N GLU A 185 25.03 46.83 28.57
CA GLU A 185 23.99 47.85 28.66
C GLU A 185 22.99 47.74 27.48
N PRO A 186 21.72 48.12 27.66
CA PRO A 186 20.69 48.06 26.63
C PRO A 186 20.85 49.21 25.62
N LYS A 187 21.72 49.02 24.62
CA LYS A 187 21.96 50.03 23.56
C LYS A 187 20.76 50.14 22.62
N GLY A 188 20.30 51.37 22.37
CA GLY A 188 19.18 51.65 21.48
C GLY A 188 17.81 51.49 22.13
N ASP A 189 17.77 51.31 23.45
CA ASP A 189 16.54 51.39 24.25
C ASP A 189 16.24 52.87 24.55
N PRO A 190 15.11 53.43 24.07
CA PRO A 190 14.81 54.85 24.24
C PRO A 190 14.69 55.30 25.70
N GLU A 191 14.22 54.41 26.59
CA GLU A 191 14.04 54.71 28.00
C GLU A 191 15.39 54.76 28.73
N TYR A 192 16.25 53.78 28.48
CA TYR A 192 17.62 53.75 28.99
C TYR A 192 18.46 54.90 28.45
N ASP A 193 18.40 55.18 27.14
CA ASP A 193 19.19 56.23 26.51
C ASP A 193 18.80 57.63 27.03
N ARG A 194 17.50 57.84 27.28
CA ARG A 194 17.00 59.04 27.97
C ARG A 194 17.55 59.14 29.39
N LEU A 195 17.43 58.07 30.18
CA LEU A 195 17.91 58.03 31.56
C LEU A 195 19.42 58.27 31.66
N LYS A 196 20.20 57.66 30.75
CA LYS A 196 21.65 57.85 30.60
C LYS A 196 21.99 59.30 30.27
N SER A 197 21.25 59.91 29.34
CA SER A 197 21.46 61.31 28.96
C SER A 197 21.13 62.29 30.09
N GLU A 198 19.99 62.09 30.78
CA GLU A 198 19.60 62.90 31.94
C GLU A 198 20.64 62.83 33.07
N MET A 199 21.12 61.61 33.38
CA MET A 199 22.17 61.38 34.37
C MET A 199 23.49 62.05 33.97
N GLN A 200 23.91 61.93 32.72
CA GLN A 200 25.17 62.53 32.24
C GLN A 200 25.11 64.05 32.27
N ASN A 201 24.00 64.66 31.87
CA ASN A 201 23.81 66.11 31.93
C ASN A 201 23.91 66.62 33.37
N LYS A 202 23.22 65.95 34.31
CA LYS A 202 23.24 66.31 35.72
C LYS A 202 24.61 66.09 36.37
N GLN A 203 25.35 65.06 35.95
CA GLN A 203 26.74 64.83 36.36
C GLN A 203 27.67 65.92 35.82
N ASN A 204 27.51 66.32 34.55
CA ASN A 204 28.29 67.40 33.94
C ASN A 204 28.07 68.75 34.68
N ASP A 205 26.83 69.05 35.08
CA ASP A 205 26.49 70.23 35.86
C ASP A 205 27.17 70.20 37.24
N PHE A 206 27.12 69.06 37.93
CA PHE A 206 27.81 68.86 39.19
C PHE A 206 29.33 69.04 39.05
N ASP A 207 29.92 68.45 38.01
CA ASP A 207 31.35 68.53 37.74
C ASP A 207 31.78 69.96 37.41
N ALA A 208 30.95 70.71 36.67
CA ALA A 208 31.19 72.12 36.36
C ALA A 208 31.14 73.00 37.61
N LEU A 209 30.16 72.80 38.49
CA LEU A 209 30.08 73.50 39.79
C LEU A 209 31.27 73.16 40.69
N SER A 210 31.64 71.88 40.74
CA SER A 210 32.79 71.39 41.52
C SER A 210 34.11 71.99 41.00
N ARG A 211 34.29 72.04 39.67
CA ARG A 211 35.44 72.71 39.03
C ARG A 211 35.49 74.19 39.37
N ARG A 212 34.37 74.92 39.26
CA ARG A 212 34.28 76.35 39.61
C ARG A 212 34.64 76.61 41.07
N LEU A 213 34.15 75.78 42.00
CA LEU A 213 34.51 75.87 43.41
C LEU A 213 36.00 75.66 43.63
N ASN A 214 36.58 74.63 43.00
CA ASN A 214 38.01 74.34 43.11
C ASN A 214 38.87 75.50 42.57
N THR A 215 38.51 76.06 41.40
CA THR A 215 39.19 77.24 40.84
C THR A 215 39.09 78.44 41.78
N ALA A 216 37.88 78.79 42.24
CA ALA A 216 37.69 79.93 43.14
C ALA A 216 38.42 79.74 44.49
N ARG A 217 38.53 78.49 44.98
CA ARG A 217 39.30 78.15 46.17
C ARG A 217 40.79 78.38 45.96
N THR A 218 41.35 77.94 44.84
CA THR A 218 42.75 78.17 44.48
C THR A 218 43.05 79.67 44.34
N GLU A 219 42.22 80.41 43.60
CA GLU A 219 42.38 81.85 43.40
C GLU A 219 42.31 82.65 44.70
N ALA A 220 41.36 82.32 45.59
CA ALA A 220 41.25 82.96 46.89
C ALA A 220 42.47 82.68 47.78
N ASN A 221 42.98 81.44 47.76
CA ASN A 221 44.19 81.08 48.49
C ASN A 221 45.42 81.83 47.94
N SER A 222 45.59 81.89 46.62
CA SER A 222 46.67 82.65 45.98
C SER A 222 46.56 84.15 46.30
N ALA A 223 45.37 84.74 46.26
CA ALA A 223 45.16 86.14 46.61
C ALA A 223 45.51 86.43 48.07
N TYR A 224 45.14 85.54 49.00
CA TYR A 224 45.51 85.65 50.42
C TYR A 224 47.03 85.63 50.64
N ASN A 225 47.72 84.72 49.94
CA ASN A 225 49.17 84.59 50.03
C ASN A 225 49.89 85.87 49.58
N ASN A 226 49.36 86.56 48.55
CA ASN A 226 49.92 87.80 48.01
C ASN A 226 49.66 89.07 48.85
N VAL A 227 48.85 89.00 49.91
CA VAL A 227 48.62 90.17 50.78
C VAL A 227 49.91 90.49 51.57
N PRO A 228 50.42 91.74 51.53
CA PRO A 228 51.59 92.15 52.31
C PRO A 228 51.37 91.99 53.81
N THR A 229 52.41 91.62 54.54
CA THR A 229 52.38 91.57 56.01
C THR A 229 53.09 92.79 56.59
N TYR A 230 52.68 93.20 57.79
CA TYR A 230 53.42 94.15 58.61
C TYR A 230 53.60 93.56 60.01
N TYR A 231 54.63 94.03 60.72
CA TYR A 231 54.91 93.57 62.08
C TYR A 231 54.02 94.34 63.07
N ASP A 232 53.18 93.62 63.81
CA ASP A 232 52.30 94.18 64.83
C ASP A 232 52.95 94.03 66.22
N TYR A 233 53.32 95.15 66.80
CA TYR A 233 53.97 95.22 68.11
C TYR A 233 53.04 94.83 69.27
N SER A 234 51.72 94.88 69.07
CA SER A 234 50.74 94.50 70.11
C SER A 234 50.53 92.99 70.22
N SER A 235 50.76 92.25 69.12
CA SER A 235 50.60 90.80 69.05
C SER A 235 51.91 90.05 68.79
N GLU A 236 53.05 90.75 68.78
CA GLU A 236 54.40 90.24 68.51
C GLU A 236 54.50 89.32 67.28
N SER A 237 53.77 89.64 66.19
CA SER A 237 53.65 88.75 65.03
C SER A 237 53.49 89.52 63.71
N TYR A 238 53.87 88.88 62.60
CA TYR A 238 53.58 89.40 61.26
C TYR A 238 52.12 89.13 60.90
N ILE A 239 51.35 90.18 60.76
CA ILE A 239 49.94 90.09 60.39
C ILE A 239 49.68 90.67 59.01
N LYS A 240 48.62 90.18 58.36
CA LYS A 240 48.21 90.58 57.00
C LYS A 240 47.66 92.01 57.02
N ASN A 241 48.15 92.86 56.11
CA ASN A 241 47.70 94.26 56.01
C ASN A 241 46.30 94.35 55.39
N ARG A 242 45.28 94.52 56.25
CA ARG A 242 43.87 94.60 55.86
C ARG A 242 43.48 95.87 55.10
N ASN A 243 44.32 96.90 55.13
CA ASN A 243 44.07 98.16 54.42
C ASN A 243 44.71 98.19 53.02
N SER A 244 45.44 97.13 52.63
CA SER A 244 46.10 97.03 51.32
C SER A 244 45.12 96.77 50.18
N GLN A 245 45.47 97.18 48.95
CA GLN A 245 44.70 96.86 47.75
C GLN A 245 44.63 95.34 47.52
N GLN A 246 45.68 94.61 47.88
CA GLN A 246 45.75 93.14 47.81
C GLN A 246 44.76 92.47 48.77
N TRP A 247 44.52 93.04 49.96
CA TRP A 247 43.48 92.55 50.87
C TRP A 247 42.08 92.70 50.28
N ARG A 248 41.78 93.85 49.65
CA ARG A 248 40.50 94.05 48.93
C ARG A 248 40.33 93.03 47.79
N THR A 249 41.39 92.72 47.06
CA THR A 249 41.39 91.66 46.03
C THR A 249 41.11 90.29 46.64
N TYR A 250 41.73 89.96 47.78
CA TYR A 250 41.43 88.72 48.51
C TYR A 250 39.97 88.66 48.98
N GLU A 251 39.40 89.72 49.54
CA GLU A 251 38.01 89.75 49.97
C GLU A 251 37.04 89.51 48.82
N ASN A 252 37.29 90.10 47.66
CA ASN A 252 36.51 89.84 46.43
C ASN A 252 36.62 88.37 45.99
N LYS A 253 37.83 87.78 46.01
CA LYS A 253 38.02 86.36 45.68
C LYS A 253 37.42 85.42 46.71
N LEU A 254 37.43 85.80 47.99
CA LEU A 254 36.76 85.07 49.07
C LEU A 254 35.24 85.09 48.90
N ALA A 255 34.66 86.22 48.48
CA ALA A 255 33.24 86.32 48.14
C ALA A 255 32.88 85.43 46.94
N GLN A 256 33.70 85.43 45.88
CA GLN A 256 33.53 84.53 44.73
C GLN A 256 33.61 83.04 45.13
N ARG A 257 34.52 82.67 46.04
CA ARG A 257 34.60 81.31 46.60
C ARG A 257 33.34 80.94 47.38
N LYS A 258 32.85 81.84 48.24
CA LYS A 258 31.60 81.62 49.00
C LYS A 258 30.41 81.43 48.05
N GLN A 259 30.29 82.27 47.03
CA GLN A 259 29.25 82.15 46.01
C GLN A 259 29.35 80.82 45.25
N ALA A 260 30.54 80.38 44.86
CA ALA A 260 30.75 79.08 44.22
C ALA A 260 30.39 77.90 45.14
N GLN A 261 30.68 78.00 46.44
CA GLN A 261 30.30 77.01 47.44
C GLN A 261 28.79 76.94 47.62
N ASP A 262 28.11 78.08 47.69
CA ASP A 262 26.65 78.14 47.83
C ASP A 262 25.95 77.56 46.60
N ASN A 263 26.45 77.84 45.40
CA ASN A 263 25.93 77.26 44.16
C ASN A 263 26.08 75.73 44.15
N LEU A 264 27.21 75.19 44.63
CA LEU A 264 27.40 73.74 44.76
C LEU A 264 26.53 73.12 45.87
N ASN A 265 26.30 73.84 46.97
CA ASN A 265 25.43 73.37 48.05
C ASN A 265 23.95 73.34 47.64
N LYS A 266 23.53 74.24 46.75
CA LYS A 266 22.18 74.26 46.16
C LYS A 266 21.97 73.19 45.09
N PHE A 267 23.03 72.54 44.61
CA PHE A 267 22.91 71.47 43.64
C PHE A 267 22.17 70.27 44.22
N ASP A 268 21.20 69.74 43.48
CA ASP A 268 20.44 68.56 43.86
C ASP A 268 21.30 67.29 43.73
N ARG A 269 22.07 66.96 44.79
CA ARG A 269 22.87 65.72 44.84
C ARG A 269 21.97 64.49 44.91
N LYS A 270 20.87 64.56 45.67
CA LYS A 270 19.95 63.45 45.87
C LYS A 270 19.33 63.00 44.55
N GLY A 271 18.90 63.91 43.67
CA GLY A 271 18.38 63.53 42.37
C GLY A 271 19.44 62.99 41.40
N LEU A 272 20.72 63.34 41.57
CA LEU A 272 21.80 62.72 40.79
C LEU A 272 22.03 61.28 41.25
N ASP A 273 22.04 61.04 42.55
CA ASP A 273 22.15 59.70 43.13
C ASP A 273 20.93 58.83 42.80
N ASP A 274 19.73 59.40 42.79
CA ASP A 274 18.51 58.73 42.34
C ASP A 274 18.60 58.30 40.87
N LEU A 275 19.05 59.18 39.96
CA LEU A 275 19.26 58.84 38.55
C LEU A 275 20.30 57.73 38.38
N LYS A 276 21.40 57.76 39.15
CA LYS A 276 22.41 56.69 39.16
C LYS A 276 21.81 55.37 39.61
N LYS A 277 21.01 55.39 40.68
CA LYS A 277 20.33 54.21 41.21
C LYS A 277 19.34 53.63 40.20
N ARG A 278 18.46 54.46 39.64
CA ARG A 278 17.48 54.06 38.62
C ARG A 278 18.15 53.46 37.38
N ARG A 279 19.28 54.04 36.94
CA ARG A 279 20.06 53.50 35.82
C ARG A 279 20.60 52.11 36.15
N GLN A 280 21.15 51.93 37.35
CA GLN A 280 21.68 50.64 37.78
C GLN A 280 20.57 49.60 37.90
N GLU A 281 19.44 49.94 38.52
CA GLU A 281 18.26 49.08 38.63
C GLU A 281 17.73 48.67 37.24
N TYR A 282 17.72 49.58 36.26
CA TYR A 282 17.33 49.27 34.88
C TYR A 282 18.26 48.23 34.25
N ILE A 283 19.58 48.43 34.38
CA ILE A 283 20.59 47.49 33.85
C ILE A 283 20.46 46.14 34.54
N ASP A 284 20.31 46.10 35.86
CA ASP A 284 20.21 44.86 36.63
C ASP A 284 18.96 44.06 36.24
N ASN A 285 17.82 44.73 36.11
CA ASN A 285 16.57 44.10 35.64
C ASN A 285 16.70 43.59 34.21
N TRP A 286 17.30 44.38 33.32
CA TRP A 286 17.54 43.99 31.93
C TRP A 286 18.46 42.76 31.83
N ILE A 287 19.58 42.75 32.58
CA ILE A 287 20.50 41.60 32.65
C ILE A 287 19.78 40.38 33.23
N ALA A 288 18.98 40.54 34.28
CA ALA A 288 18.23 39.45 34.90
C ALA A 288 17.24 38.81 33.90
N ASN A 289 16.52 39.65 33.14
CA ASN A 289 15.61 39.19 32.09
C ASN A 289 16.35 38.43 30.98
N LEU A 290 17.46 38.97 30.48
CA LEU A 290 18.27 38.31 29.44
C LEU A 290 18.87 36.99 29.94
N LYS A 291 19.35 36.92 31.18
CA LYS A 291 19.82 35.66 31.78
C LYS A 291 18.71 34.63 31.92
N GLY A 292 17.50 35.07 32.27
CA GLY A 292 16.31 34.22 32.28
C GLY A 292 15.99 33.65 30.90
N GLU A 293 16.03 34.50 29.87
CA GLU A 293 15.84 34.08 28.48
C GLU A 293 16.95 33.15 27.98
N GLN A 294 18.22 33.48 28.27
CA GLN A 294 19.38 32.64 27.95
C GLN A 294 19.23 31.23 28.54
N LYS A 295 18.84 31.14 29.82
CA LYS A 295 18.59 29.85 30.48
C LYS A 295 17.48 29.07 29.78
N ARG A 296 16.33 29.71 29.50
CA ARG A 296 15.21 29.07 28.80
C ARG A 296 15.62 28.56 27.42
N LEU A 297 16.35 29.35 26.65
CA LEU A 297 16.84 28.95 25.32
C LEU A 297 17.82 27.79 25.40
N ASN A 298 18.76 27.81 26.35
CA ASN A 298 19.66 26.69 26.59
C ASN A 298 18.90 25.40 26.95
N ASP A 299 17.91 25.49 27.84
CA ASP A 299 17.08 24.35 28.22
C ASP A 299 16.30 23.80 27.00
N ASN A 300 15.71 24.68 26.18
CA ASN A 300 15.01 24.31 24.95
C ASN A 300 15.94 23.66 23.92
N ILE A 301 17.14 24.20 23.73
CA ILE A 301 18.16 23.67 22.80
C ILE A 301 18.57 22.26 23.23
N VAL A 302 18.85 22.06 24.52
CA VAL A 302 19.20 20.74 25.06
C VAL A 302 18.07 19.76 24.86
N GLN A 303 16.83 20.12 25.25
CA GLN A 303 15.65 19.26 25.09
C GLN A 303 15.37 18.90 23.63
N THR A 304 15.46 19.88 22.73
CA THR A 304 15.22 19.68 21.29
C THR A 304 16.32 18.81 20.69
N SER A 305 17.59 19.05 21.03
CA SER A 305 18.72 18.23 20.60
C SER A 305 18.59 16.77 21.06
N THR A 306 18.25 16.55 22.33
CA THR A 306 17.97 15.20 22.85
C THR A 306 16.81 14.53 22.10
N SER A 307 15.75 15.26 21.81
CA SER A 307 14.59 14.75 21.06
C SER A 307 14.93 14.40 19.62
N ILE A 308 15.80 15.17 18.96
CA ILE A 308 16.33 14.87 17.63
C ILE A 308 17.17 13.59 17.67
N ASN A 309 18.11 13.50 18.61
CA ASN A 309 18.98 12.33 18.75
C ASN A 309 18.19 11.05 19.02
N LYS A 310 17.16 11.13 19.87
CA LYS A 310 16.23 10.01 20.10
C LYS A 310 15.49 9.62 18.81
N GLY A 311 14.94 10.59 18.08
CA GLY A 311 14.24 10.32 16.82
C GLY A 311 15.15 9.74 15.74
N LEU A 312 16.40 10.19 15.66
CA LEU A 312 17.42 9.62 14.77
C LEU A 312 17.75 8.18 15.15
N ALA A 313 17.93 7.90 16.44
CA ALA A 313 18.16 6.54 16.93
C ALA A 313 16.97 5.61 16.58
N THR A 314 15.73 6.08 16.75
CA THR A 314 14.53 5.33 16.33
C THR A 314 14.52 5.06 14.82
N ALA A 315 14.87 6.06 14.00
CA ALA A 315 14.95 5.89 12.55
C ALA A 315 16.06 4.91 12.13
N ASP A 316 17.19 4.91 12.84
CA ASP A 316 18.29 3.98 12.60
C ASP A 316 17.95 2.57 13.07
N THR A 317 17.22 2.40 14.18
CA THR A 317 16.67 1.11 14.59
C THR A 317 15.72 0.56 13.53
N ALA A 318 14.74 1.35 13.07
CA ALA A 318 13.80 0.93 12.03
C ALA A 318 14.52 0.55 10.72
N LYS A 319 15.53 1.32 10.33
CA LYS A 319 16.41 1.03 9.20
C LYS A 319 17.09 -0.34 9.38
N ASN A 320 17.76 -0.56 10.50
CA ASN A 320 18.53 -1.78 10.76
C ASN A 320 17.61 -3.01 10.84
N GLU A 321 16.47 -2.90 11.54
CA GLU A 321 15.48 -3.98 11.61
C GLU A 321 14.94 -4.38 10.23
N PHE A 322 14.62 -3.39 9.38
CA PHE A 322 14.15 -3.65 8.03
C PHE A 322 15.26 -4.22 7.14
N GLN A 323 16.48 -3.68 7.25
CA GLN A 323 17.65 -4.17 6.53
C GLN A 323 17.92 -5.65 6.87
N ASP A 324 17.88 -6.03 8.14
CA ASP A 324 18.09 -7.42 8.57
C ASP A 324 16.99 -8.35 8.05
N LYS A 325 15.73 -7.89 8.00
CA LYS A 325 14.62 -8.67 7.43
C LYS A 325 14.79 -8.98 5.95
N ILE A 326 15.42 -8.09 5.18
CA ILE A 326 15.55 -8.23 3.72
C ILE A 326 16.93 -8.70 3.25
N LYS A 327 17.96 -8.65 4.11
CA LYS A 327 19.37 -8.88 3.76
C LYS A 327 19.57 -10.17 2.96
N ASP A 328 19.13 -11.28 3.52
CA ASP A 328 19.35 -12.61 2.93
C ASP A 328 18.19 -13.06 2.03
N LYS A 329 17.12 -12.27 1.91
CA LYS A 329 15.97 -12.60 1.07
C LYS A 329 16.30 -12.39 -0.40
N LYS A 330 16.15 -13.43 -1.22
CA LYS A 330 16.26 -13.40 -2.70
C LYS A 330 15.09 -14.13 -3.37
N GLY A 331 13.96 -14.20 -2.67
CA GLY A 331 12.79 -14.96 -3.09
C GLY A 331 12.14 -14.43 -4.37
N PHE A 332 11.24 -15.24 -4.92
CA PHE A 332 10.54 -14.99 -6.19
C PHE A 332 9.90 -13.59 -6.28
N VAL A 333 9.15 -13.20 -5.23
CA VAL A 333 8.43 -11.92 -5.20
C VAL A 333 9.38 -10.73 -5.22
N LEU A 334 10.51 -10.80 -4.51
CA LEU A 334 11.49 -9.71 -4.51
C LEU A 334 12.12 -9.54 -5.90
N ARG A 335 12.46 -10.65 -6.57
CA ARG A 335 12.97 -10.61 -7.95
C ARG A 335 11.96 -9.98 -8.91
N PHE A 336 10.68 -10.28 -8.74
CA PHE A 336 9.59 -9.67 -9.50
C PHE A 336 9.47 -8.17 -9.24
N MET A 337 9.51 -7.74 -7.98
CA MET A 337 9.49 -6.32 -7.63
C MET A 337 10.69 -5.54 -8.20
N VAL A 338 11.89 -6.14 -8.18
CA VAL A 338 13.09 -5.56 -8.78
C VAL A 338 12.93 -5.44 -10.30
N LEU A 339 12.43 -6.48 -10.96
CA LEU A 339 12.20 -6.46 -12.41
C LEU A 339 11.19 -5.39 -12.82
N GLU A 340 10.06 -5.28 -12.12
CA GLU A 340 9.04 -4.27 -12.41
C GLU A 340 9.56 -2.85 -12.14
N ASN A 341 10.40 -2.67 -11.11
CA ASN A 341 11.08 -1.39 -10.86
C ASN A 341 12.06 -1.04 -11.99
N LEU A 342 12.84 -2.01 -12.48
CA LEU A 342 13.73 -1.84 -13.63
C LEU A 342 12.96 -1.48 -14.91
N ALA A 343 11.77 -2.05 -15.07
CA ALA A 343 10.90 -1.81 -16.21
C ALA A 343 10.07 -0.53 -16.09
N THR A 344 10.37 0.38 -15.17
CA THR A 344 9.64 1.65 -15.05
C THR A 344 10.06 2.61 -16.18
N PRO A 345 9.17 2.97 -17.12
CA PRO A 345 9.52 3.90 -18.19
C PRO A 345 9.80 5.29 -17.60
N ASN A 346 10.73 6.02 -18.22
CA ASN A 346 11.10 7.39 -17.83
C ASN A 346 11.74 7.52 -16.43
N ASN A 347 12.23 6.45 -15.82
CA ASN A 347 13.01 6.54 -14.59
C ASN A 347 14.42 7.10 -14.90
N PRO A 348 14.80 8.29 -14.41
CA PRO A 348 16.12 8.88 -14.70
C PRO A 348 17.29 8.03 -14.18
N GLU A 349 17.07 7.23 -13.15
CA GLU A 349 18.11 6.38 -12.56
C GLU A 349 18.35 5.07 -13.33
N ILE A 350 17.43 4.72 -14.23
CA ILE A 350 17.46 3.49 -15.01
C ILE A 350 17.24 3.86 -16.49
N PRO A 351 18.30 4.33 -17.19
CA PRO A 351 18.18 4.80 -18.58
C PRO A 351 17.60 3.74 -19.52
N GLU A 352 17.86 2.47 -19.22
CA GLU A 352 17.40 1.32 -20.01
C GLU A 352 15.96 0.90 -19.67
N GLY A 353 15.29 1.55 -18.72
CA GLY A 353 14.00 1.10 -18.20
C GLY A 353 12.90 1.02 -19.25
N ALA A 354 12.89 1.96 -20.21
CA ALA A 354 11.98 1.89 -21.36
C ALA A 354 12.26 0.67 -22.26
N THR A 355 13.52 0.31 -22.45
CA THR A 355 13.93 -0.87 -23.23
C THR A 355 13.51 -2.15 -22.52
N ILE A 356 13.75 -2.26 -21.21
CA ILE A 356 13.33 -3.41 -20.38
C ILE A 356 11.81 -3.54 -20.42
N PHE A 357 11.07 -2.45 -20.27
CA PHE A 357 9.62 -2.43 -20.38
C PHE A 357 9.13 -2.98 -21.73
N MET A 358 9.70 -2.50 -22.84
CA MET A 358 9.34 -2.97 -24.18
C MET A 358 9.65 -4.47 -24.35
N LEU A 359 10.80 -4.94 -23.86
CA LEU A 359 11.16 -6.36 -23.93
C LEU A 359 10.22 -7.23 -23.09
N LEU A 360 9.82 -6.79 -21.90
CA LEU A 360 8.85 -7.51 -21.07
C LEU A 360 7.50 -7.65 -21.77
N TRP A 361 6.97 -6.56 -22.33
CA TRP A 361 5.73 -6.62 -23.09
C TRP A 361 5.85 -7.48 -24.36
N LEU A 362 6.99 -7.44 -25.03
CA LEU A 362 7.26 -8.31 -26.18
C LEU A 362 7.23 -9.78 -25.77
N ILE A 363 7.85 -10.15 -24.64
CA ILE A 363 7.83 -11.52 -24.11
C ILE A 363 6.39 -11.92 -23.73
N ARG A 364 5.65 -11.08 -23.01
CA ARG A 364 4.25 -11.34 -22.63
C ARG A 364 3.35 -11.58 -23.85
N ILE A 365 3.49 -10.74 -24.87
CA ILE A 365 2.75 -10.90 -26.13
C ILE A 365 3.20 -12.19 -26.85
N LEU A 366 4.49 -12.49 -26.89
CA LEU A 366 5.00 -13.73 -27.47
C LEU A 366 4.38 -14.96 -26.79
N PHE A 367 4.36 -15.01 -25.45
CA PHE A 367 3.71 -16.10 -24.71
C PHE A 367 2.23 -16.21 -25.01
N PHE A 368 1.53 -15.08 -25.06
CA PHE A 368 0.14 -15.06 -25.46
C PHE A 368 -0.07 -15.62 -26.88
N THR A 369 0.78 -15.26 -27.83
CA THR A 369 0.67 -15.78 -29.21
C THR A 369 0.94 -17.28 -29.29
N ILE A 370 1.88 -17.80 -28.50
CA ILE A 370 2.21 -19.22 -28.44
C ILE A 370 1.06 -20.00 -27.79
N GLU A 371 0.45 -19.48 -26.73
CA GLU A 371 -0.67 -20.10 -26.02
C GLU A 371 -1.93 -20.23 -26.90
N ILE A 372 -2.26 -19.20 -27.67
CA ILE A 372 -3.45 -19.25 -28.56
C ILE A 372 -3.20 -20.03 -29.86
N LEU A 373 -1.93 -20.37 -30.16
CA LEU A 373 -1.53 -21.01 -31.42
C LEU A 373 -2.25 -22.35 -31.68
N PRO A 374 -2.41 -23.28 -30.73
CA PRO A 374 -3.14 -24.52 -30.95
C PRO A 374 -4.60 -24.26 -31.36
N THR A 375 -5.22 -23.26 -30.76
CA THR A 375 -6.61 -22.86 -31.03
C THR A 375 -6.74 -22.19 -32.39
N ILE A 376 -5.84 -21.26 -32.73
CA ILE A 376 -5.78 -20.65 -34.06
C ILE A 376 -5.56 -21.72 -35.13
N ALA A 377 -4.61 -22.64 -34.93
CA ALA A 377 -4.34 -23.74 -35.85
C ALA A 377 -5.58 -24.62 -36.04
N LYS A 378 -6.32 -24.91 -34.96
CA LYS A 378 -7.57 -25.65 -35.03
C LYS A 378 -8.66 -24.88 -35.79
N ILE A 379 -8.82 -23.57 -35.60
CA ILE A 379 -9.83 -22.75 -36.32
C ILE A 379 -9.47 -22.58 -37.80
N ALA A 380 -8.24 -22.17 -38.09
CA ALA A 380 -7.78 -21.78 -39.42
C ALA A 380 -7.71 -22.95 -40.41
N THR A 381 -7.51 -24.17 -39.90
CA THR A 381 -7.49 -25.36 -40.77
C THR A 381 -8.88 -25.64 -41.35
N PRO A 382 -9.02 -26.07 -42.62
CA PRO A 382 -10.32 -26.44 -43.18
C PRO A 382 -10.87 -27.72 -42.54
N ILE A 383 -12.14 -28.03 -42.81
CA ILE A 383 -12.78 -29.27 -42.34
C ILE A 383 -12.19 -30.44 -43.11
N GLY A 384 -11.49 -31.33 -42.40
CA GLY A 384 -10.77 -32.48 -42.96
C GLY A 384 -11.60 -33.75 -43.03
N ALA A 385 -10.98 -34.85 -43.50
CA ALA A 385 -11.59 -36.18 -43.50
C ALA A 385 -11.85 -36.66 -42.07
N TYR A 386 -10.94 -36.35 -41.16
CA TYR A 386 -11.05 -36.65 -39.74
C TYR A 386 -12.26 -35.96 -39.09
N ASP A 387 -12.44 -34.66 -39.32
CA ASP A 387 -13.54 -33.89 -38.73
C ASP A 387 -14.90 -34.44 -39.20
N ARG A 388 -15.01 -34.86 -40.46
CA ARG A 388 -16.22 -35.51 -41.02
C ARG A 388 -16.45 -36.91 -40.44
N ALA A 389 -15.39 -37.69 -40.24
CA ALA A 389 -15.49 -39.04 -39.68
C ALA A 389 -15.93 -39.00 -38.21
N ILE A 390 -15.43 -38.04 -37.42
CA ILE A 390 -15.90 -37.77 -36.07
C ILE A 390 -17.39 -37.42 -36.07
N TYR A 391 -17.80 -36.47 -36.91
CA TYR A 391 -19.20 -36.05 -36.98
C TYR A 391 -20.14 -37.21 -37.33
N ARG A 392 -19.77 -38.05 -38.32
CA ARG A 392 -20.55 -39.24 -38.67
C ARG A 392 -20.68 -40.20 -37.49
N LYS A 393 -19.56 -40.51 -36.83
CA LYS A 393 -19.58 -41.42 -35.67
C LYS A 393 -20.42 -40.87 -34.51
N GLU A 394 -20.36 -39.57 -34.26
CA GLU A 394 -21.20 -38.92 -33.24
C GLU A 394 -22.69 -39.00 -33.62
N LYS A 395 -23.03 -38.80 -34.90
CA LYS A 395 -24.42 -38.90 -35.40
C LYS A 395 -24.95 -40.34 -35.37
N ASP A 396 -24.14 -41.31 -35.76
CA ASP A 396 -24.49 -42.73 -35.71
C ASP A 396 -24.76 -43.16 -34.26
N LEU A 397 -23.94 -42.70 -33.31
CA LEU A 397 -24.14 -42.95 -31.88
C LEU A 397 -25.41 -42.27 -31.35
N GLU A 398 -25.70 -41.04 -31.78
CA GLU A 398 -26.92 -40.32 -31.41
C GLU A 398 -28.17 -41.10 -31.85
N LEU A 399 -28.19 -41.60 -33.09
CA LEU A 399 -29.28 -42.43 -33.61
C LEU A 399 -29.43 -43.74 -32.81
N GLU A 400 -28.34 -44.43 -32.48
CA GLU A 400 -28.38 -45.65 -31.66
C GLU A 400 -28.97 -45.38 -30.26
N LEU A 401 -28.62 -44.25 -29.65
CA LEU A 401 -29.15 -43.84 -28.35
C LEU A 401 -30.65 -43.49 -28.42
N GLU A 402 -31.08 -42.81 -29.47
CA GLU A 402 -32.49 -42.51 -29.72
C GLU A 402 -33.32 -43.78 -29.94
N GLU A 403 -32.81 -44.72 -30.75
CA GLU A 403 -33.44 -46.03 -30.97
C GLU A 403 -33.62 -46.78 -29.65
N ARG A 404 -32.56 -46.91 -28.84
CA ARG A 404 -32.61 -47.58 -27.53
C ARG A 404 -33.59 -46.91 -26.57
N THR A 405 -33.66 -45.59 -26.58
CA THR A 405 -34.62 -44.83 -25.77
C THR A 405 -36.05 -45.10 -26.23
N SER A 406 -36.29 -45.14 -27.54
CA SER A 406 -37.59 -45.42 -28.12
C SER A 406 -38.08 -46.85 -27.81
N GLU A 407 -37.17 -47.83 -27.82
CA GLU A 407 -37.46 -49.22 -27.44
C GLU A 407 -37.82 -49.33 -25.97
N TYR A 408 -37.07 -48.67 -25.09
CA TYR A 408 -37.37 -48.62 -23.65
C TYR A 408 -38.76 -48.02 -23.37
N LEU A 409 -39.10 -46.92 -24.05
CA LEU A 409 -40.42 -46.28 -23.94
C LEU A 409 -41.54 -47.19 -24.45
N LYS A 410 -41.33 -47.92 -25.56
CA LYS A 410 -42.29 -48.91 -26.06
C LYS A 410 -42.50 -50.02 -25.03
N GLN A 411 -41.43 -50.55 -24.45
CA GLN A 411 -41.51 -51.60 -23.43
C GLN A 411 -42.27 -51.12 -22.19
N GLN A 412 -42.02 -49.89 -21.72
CA GLN A 412 -42.75 -49.29 -20.60
C GLN A 412 -44.23 -49.08 -20.92
N LYS A 413 -44.56 -48.72 -22.17
CA LYS A 413 -45.95 -48.62 -22.61
C LYS A 413 -46.63 -49.98 -22.58
N THR A 414 -46.00 -51.01 -23.14
CA THR A 414 -46.53 -52.39 -23.09
C THR A 414 -46.76 -52.87 -21.67
N LEU A 415 -45.85 -52.60 -20.72
CA LEU A 415 -46.04 -52.95 -19.32
C LEU A 415 -47.24 -52.23 -18.69
N ARG A 416 -47.41 -50.92 -18.97
CA ARG A 416 -48.58 -50.16 -18.51
C ARG A 416 -49.88 -50.66 -19.11
N ASP A 417 -49.87 -51.01 -20.40
CA ASP A 417 -51.04 -51.57 -21.08
C ASP A 417 -51.42 -52.92 -20.44
N ILE A 418 -50.43 -53.78 -20.10
CA ILE A 418 -50.65 -55.05 -19.37
C ILE A 418 -51.20 -54.81 -17.96
N GLU A 419 -50.63 -53.87 -17.19
CA GLU A 419 -51.13 -53.52 -15.85
C GLU A 419 -52.57 -53.01 -15.90
N TYR A 420 -52.88 -52.16 -16.89
CA TYR A 420 -54.23 -51.63 -17.10
C TYR A 420 -55.22 -52.75 -17.48
N GLU A 421 -54.83 -53.66 -18.38
CA GLU A 421 -55.66 -54.81 -18.74
C GLU A 421 -55.92 -55.72 -17.53
N ALA A 422 -54.90 -56.01 -16.72
CA ALA A 422 -55.03 -56.80 -15.50
C ALA A 422 -55.94 -56.13 -14.46
N GLU A 423 -55.86 -54.81 -14.29
CA GLU A 423 -56.72 -54.04 -13.38
C GLU A 423 -58.19 -54.05 -13.86
N GLN A 424 -58.41 -53.94 -15.17
CA GLN A 424 -59.75 -54.06 -15.77
C GLN A 424 -60.33 -55.46 -15.57
N GLU A 425 -59.52 -56.51 -15.76
CA GLU A 425 -59.95 -57.89 -15.55
C GLU A 425 -60.30 -58.15 -14.08
N GLN A 426 -59.45 -57.70 -13.14
CA GLN A 426 -59.71 -57.80 -11.71
C GLN A 426 -60.97 -57.05 -11.29
N THR A 427 -61.21 -55.85 -11.87
CA THR A 427 -62.42 -55.07 -11.61
C THR A 427 -63.67 -55.77 -12.13
N LYS A 428 -63.60 -56.40 -13.32
CA LYS A 428 -64.70 -57.20 -13.87
C LYS A 428 -65.00 -58.42 -13.00
N GLU A 429 -63.98 -59.16 -12.60
CA GLU A 429 -64.14 -60.32 -11.70
C GLU A 429 -64.77 -59.89 -10.37
N ARG A 430 -64.28 -58.80 -9.76
CA ARG A 430 -64.85 -58.25 -8.53
C ARG A 430 -66.32 -57.87 -8.71
N THR A 431 -66.66 -57.20 -9.81
CA THR A 431 -68.05 -56.80 -10.12
C THR A 431 -68.94 -58.03 -10.32
N GLN A 432 -68.43 -59.11 -10.95
CA GLN A 432 -69.17 -60.36 -11.10
C GLN A 432 -69.43 -61.04 -9.75
N ILE A 433 -68.44 -61.09 -8.86
CA ILE A 433 -68.57 -61.63 -7.51
C ILE A 433 -69.60 -60.81 -6.71
N GLU A 434 -69.50 -59.48 -6.74
CA GLU A 434 -70.43 -58.57 -6.05
C GLU A 434 -71.86 -58.76 -6.57
N ASN A 435 -72.06 -58.86 -7.89
CA ASN A 435 -73.37 -59.13 -8.49
C ASN A 435 -73.94 -60.51 -8.12
N GLY A 436 -73.07 -61.53 -8.05
CA GLY A 436 -73.44 -62.87 -7.60
C GLY A 436 -73.94 -62.87 -6.16
N LEU A 437 -73.18 -62.24 -5.26
CA LEU A 437 -73.55 -62.07 -3.85
C LEU A 437 -74.85 -61.28 -3.70
N HIS A 438 -75.04 -60.23 -4.50
CA HIS A 438 -76.26 -59.42 -4.48
C HIS A 438 -77.50 -60.25 -4.87
N LYS A 439 -77.37 -61.11 -5.89
CA LYS A 439 -78.44 -62.02 -6.31
C LYS A 439 -78.79 -63.04 -5.22
N GLU A 440 -77.78 -63.57 -4.53
CA GLU A 440 -77.97 -64.51 -3.43
C GLU A 440 -78.70 -63.86 -2.24
N LEU A 441 -78.26 -62.67 -1.81
CA LEU A 441 -78.93 -61.87 -0.78
C LEU A 441 -80.38 -61.54 -1.13
N LEU A 442 -80.66 -61.12 -2.36
CA LEU A 442 -82.03 -60.84 -2.81
C LEU A 442 -82.92 -62.07 -2.76
N THR A 443 -82.37 -63.25 -3.10
CA THR A 443 -83.09 -64.52 -3.03
C THR A 443 -83.42 -64.88 -1.57
N GLU A 444 -82.47 -64.68 -0.66
CA GLU A 444 -82.68 -64.93 0.77
C GLU A 444 -83.70 -63.96 1.38
N ILE A 445 -83.63 -62.67 1.06
CA ILE A 445 -84.63 -61.66 1.46
C ILE A 445 -86.01 -62.06 0.94
N ALA A 446 -86.12 -62.47 -0.32
CA ALA A 446 -87.39 -62.90 -0.91
C ALA A 446 -87.96 -64.13 -0.18
N ASN A 447 -87.12 -65.10 0.18
CA ASN A 447 -87.52 -66.28 0.96
C ASN A 447 -88.02 -65.90 2.37
N VAL A 448 -87.32 -65.01 3.06
CA VAL A 448 -87.73 -64.51 4.38
C VAL A 448 -89.04 -63.73 4.29
N GLN A 449 -89.19 -62.85 3.31
CA GLN A 449 -90.43 -62.11 3.07
C GLN A 449 -91.61 -63.05 2.78
N ASN A 450 -91.40 -64.10 1.98
CA ASN A 450 -92.41 -65.10 1.69
C ASN A 450 -92.81 -65.88 2.96
N LYS A 451 -91.84 -66.22 3.81
CA LYS A 451 -92.10 -66.84 5.13
C LYS A 451 -92.95 -65.93 6.03
N ILE A 452 -92.57 -64.66 6.17
CA ILE A 452 -93.32 -63.66 6.95
C ILE A 452 -94.73 -63.48 6.38
N ALA A 453 -94.87 -63.39 5.05
CA ALA A 453 -96.18 -63.26 4.40
C ALA A 453 -97.08 -64.47 4.69
N ARG A 454 -96.53 -65.70 4.64
CA ARG A 454 -97.24 -66.93 5.00
C ARG A 454 -97.66 -66.94 6.47
N GLU A 455 -96.76 -66.56 7.38
CA GLU A 455 -97.07 -66.44 8.81
C GLU A 455 -98.20 -65.43 9.06
N LYS A 456 -98.18 -64.26 8.40
CA LYS A 456 -99.27 -63.28 8.51
C LYS A 456 -100.59 -63.77 7.90
N ILE A 457 -100.56 -64.54 6.82
CA ILE A 457 -101.77 -65.17 6.24
C ILE A 457 -102.35 -66.20 7.22
N GLU A 458 -101.51 -67.02 7.85
CA GLU A 458 -101.92 -67.97 8.90
C GLU A 458 -102.51 -67.24 10.12
N GLU A 459 -101.87 -66.15 10.56
CA GLU A 459 -102.36 -65.31 11.66
C GLU A 459 -103.72 -64.65 11.32
N PHE A 460 -103.88 -64.18 10.08
CA PHE A 460 -105.15 -63.63 9.58
C PHE A 460 -106.26 -64.68 9.55
N LYS A 461 -105.96 -65.90 9.08
CA LYS A 461 -106.90 -67.04 9.10
C LYS A 461 -107.33 -67.41 10.51
N LYS A 462 -106.40 -67.47 11.47
CA LYS A 462 -106.72 -67.74 12.88
C LYS A 462 -107.62 -66.68 13.50
N LYS A 463 -107.47 -65.41 13.10
CA LYS A 463 -108.24 -64.29 13.64
C LYS A 463 -109.67 -64.18 13.09
N HIS A 464 -109.98 -64.86 11.97
CA HIS A 464 -111.28 -64.77 11.29
C HIS A 464 -112.05 -66.10 11.19
N ASN A 465 -111.55 -67.20 11.80
CA ASN A 465 -112.26 -68.48 11.93
C ASN A 465 -112.56 -68.79 13.41
N ALA A 466 -113.34 -67.93 14.05
CA ALA A 466 -114.00 -68.21 15.33
C ALA A 466 -115.40 -67.57 15.29
N ASP A 467 -116.33 -68.29 14.65
CA ASP A 467 -117.76 -68.31 14.93
C ASP A 467 -118.22 -69.77 14.81
#